data_AF-A0A5D6WCY6-F1
#
_entry.id   AF-A0A5D6WCY6-F1
#
_cell.length_a   1.000
_cell.length_b   1.000
_cell.length_c   1.000
_cell.angle_alpha   90.00
_cell.angle_beta   90.00
_cell.angle_gamma   90.00
#
_symmetry.space_group_name_H-M   'P 1'
#
loop_
_entity.id
_entity.type
_entity.pdbx_description
1 polymer ?
#
loop_
_entity_poly.entity_id
_entity_poly.type
_entity_poly.pdbx_seq_one_letter_code
_entity_poly.pdbx_strand_id
1 'polypeptide(L)'
;MKRFCVAAAVAVSVLSFGAVSDVAPDWGMVSTASAASAEQSFTGKWYDKDGHFVVNIQPGVINSCRIIRTYGITNTNPGSGHYVILEANGEHDMFIQWEGGYWENNTYVEPHISIDGGEKLSRKA
;
A
#
# COMPACT_ATOMS: atom_id res chain seq x y z
N MET A 1 -18.92 -69.13 -3.21
CA MET A 1 -17.74 -68.72 -4.02
C MET A 1 -18.09 -68.76 -5.49
N LYS A 2 -18.04 -67.62 -6.19
CA LYS A 2 -17.48 -67.44 -7.55
C LYS A 2 -17.89 -66.06 -8.08
N ARG A 3 -16.89 -65.19 -8.23
CA ARG A 3 -16.96 -63.95 -9.03
C ARG A 3 -16.82 -64.36 -10.49
N PHE A 4 -17.64 -63.82 -11.38
CA PHE A 4 -17.35 -63.75 -12.81
C PHE A 4 -17.75 -62.38 -13.36
N CYS A 5 -16.79 -61.77 -14.02
CA CYS A 5 -16.85 -60.45 -14.64
C CYS A 5 -17.66 -60.49 -15.94
N VAL A 6 -18.35 -59.40 -16.26
CA VAL A 6 -18.62 -59.03 -17.66
C VAL A 6 -18.35 -57.54 -17.79
N ALA A 7 -17.37 -57.20 -18.63
CA ALA A 7 -17.15 -55.87 -19.15
C ALA A 7 -17.82 -55.79 -20.52
N ALA A 8 -18.46 -54.67 -20.85
CA ALA A 8 -18.60 -54.18 -22.22
C ALA A 8 -19.03 -52.71 -22.19
N ALA A 9 -18.27 -51.90 -22.92
CA ALA A 9 -18.39 -50.46 -23.03
C ALA A 9 -19.58 -50.05 -23.91
N VAL A 10 -20.12 -48.85 -23.67
CA VAL A 10 -20.87 -48.10 -24.67
C VAL A 10 -20.26 -46.70 -24.75
N ALA A 11 -19.77 -46.40 -25.95
CA ALA A 11 -19.14 -45.16 -26.36
C ALA A 11 -20.18 -44.07 -26.69
N VAL A 12 -19.67 -42.95 -27.21
CA VAL A 12 -20.41 -41.88 -27.96
C VAL A 12 -20.97 -40.82 -27.00
N SER A 13 -20.69 -39.51 -27.09
CA SER A 13 -20.05 -38.68 -28.11
C SER A 13 -19.75 -37.30 -27.54
N VAL A 14 -18.76 -36.64 -28.16
CA VAL A 14 -18.37 -35.23 -28.04
C VAL A 14 -19.55 -34.26 -28.05
N LEU A 15 -19.56 -33.32 -27.11
CA LEU A 15 -20.03 -31.96 -27.35
C LEU A 15 -19.04 -30.97 -26.72
N SER A 16 -18.18 -30.42 -27.56
CA SER A 16 -17.46 -29.18 -27.28
C SER A 16 -18.48 -28.06 -27.18
N PHE A 17 -18.86 -27.68 -25.96
CA PHE A 17 -19.55 -26.41 -25.75
C PHE A 17 -18.49 -25.31 -25.68
N GLY A 18 -18.45 -24.52 -26.76
CA GLY A 18 -17.78 -23.24 -26.75
C GLY A 18 -18.50 -22.24 -25.84
N ALA A 19 -17.70 -21.29 -25.37
CA ALA A 19 -18.03 -19.98 -24.82
C ALA A 19 -18.79 -19.94 -23.48
N VAL A 20 -18.11 -19.42 -22.45
CA VAL A 20 -18.31 -18.03 -22.06
C VAL A 20 -16.95 -17.43 -21.75
N SER A 21 -16.59 -16.37 -22.47
CA SER A 21 -15.55 -15.45 -22.03
C SER A 21 -16.13 -14.70 -20.83
N ASP A 22 -15.89 -15.19 -19.62
CA ASP A 22 -16.04 -14.32 -18.45
C ASP A 22 -14.85 -13.37 -18.49
N VAL A 23 -15.06 -12.26 -19.20
CA VAL A 23 -14.37 -11.01 -18.92
C VAL A 23 -14.77 -10.65 -17.49
N ALA A 24 -14.04 -11.18 -16.52
CA ALA A 24 -14.03 -10.59 -15.20
C ALA A 24 -13.69 -9.11 -15.39
N PRO A 25 -14.42 -8.17 -14.77
CA PRO A 25 -14.02 -6.77 -14.82
C PRO A 25 -12.59 -6.71 -14.31
N ASP A 26 -11.67 -6.20 -15.13
CA ASP A 26 -10.36 -5.77 -14.71
C ASP A 26 -10.57 -4.61 -13.73
N TRP A 27 -10.87 -4.97 -12.48
CA TRP A 27 -10.74 -4.09 -11.34
C TRP A 27 -9.26 -3.82 -11.21
N GLY A 28 -8.82 -2.79 -11.95
CA GLY A 28 -7.43 -2.44 -12.16
C GLY A 28 -6.60 -2.69 -10.91
N MET A 29 -5.60 -3.55 -11.07
CA MET A 29 -4.48 -3.67 -10.16
C MET A 29 -4.88 -3.69 -8.67
N VAL A 30 -5.46 -4.79 -8.21
CA VAL A 30 -5.29 -5.15 -6.79
C VAL A 30 -3.79 -5.37 -6.60
N SER A 31 -3.08 -4.33 -6.15
CA SER A 31 -1.69 -4.46 -5.70
C SER A 31 -1.68 -5.51 -4.60
N THR A 32 -1.24 -6.71 -4.97
CA THR A 32 -1.17 -7.88 -4.12
C THR A 32 -0.04 -7.63 -3.12
N ALA A 33 -0.30 -6.91 -2.03
CA ALA A 33 0.54 -6.80 -0.82
C ALA A 33 2.07 -6.78 -1.04
N SER A 34 2.58 -6.28 -2.17
CA SER A 34 3.87 -5.63 -2.19
C SER A 34 3.61 -4.33 -1.45
N ALA A 35 4.30 -4.14 -0.34
CA ALA A 35 4.32 -2.90 0.42
C ALA A 35 4.02 -1.71 -0.49
N ALA A 36 2.86 -1.06 -0.32
CA ALA A 36 2.72 0.28 -0.86
C ALA A 36 3.90 1.05 -0.26
N SER A 37 4.85 1.42 -1.11
CA SER A 37 6.07 2.05 -0.63
C SER A 37 5.71 3.47 -0.28
N ALA A 38 6.13 3.93 0.89
CA ALA A 38 6.33 5.35 1.06
C ALA A 38 7.23 5.85 -0.07
N GLU A 39 6.88 7.00 -0.67
CA GLU A 39 7.78 7.65 -1.62
C GLU A 39 9.13 7.86 -0.93
N GLN A 40 10.21 7.62 -1.67
CA GLN A 40 11.56 7.64 -1.11
C GLN A 40 11.86 8.96 -0.39
N SER A 41 11.25 10.05 -0.87
CA SER A 41 11.29 11.41 -0.33
C SER A 41 10.86 11.52 1.14
N PHE A 42 9.92 10.69 1.62
CA PHE A 42 9.42 10.81 3.00
C PHE A 42 9.67 9.58 3.90
N THR A 43 10.38 8.56 3.40
CA THR A 43 10.93 7.49 4.24
C THR A 43 11.92 8.04 5.29
N GLY A 44 11.91 7.51 6.51
CA GLY A 44 12.84 7.87 7.58
C GLY A 44 12.16 8.16 8.91
N LYS A 45 12.97 8.63 9.86
CA LYS A 45 12.50 9.11 11.17
C LYS A 45 12.16 10.59 11.10
N TRP A 46 11.09 10.95 11.78
CA TRP A 46 10.53 12.29 11.84
C TRP A 46 10.31 12.70 13.28
N TYR A 47 10.64 13.96 13.57
CA TYR A 47 10.66 14.53 14.91
C TYR A 47 9.85 15.82 14.93
N ASP A 48 9.28 16.13 16.09
CA ASP A 48 8.62 17.41 16.35
C ASP A 48 9.63 18.56 16.42
N LYS A 49 9.13 19.79 16.62
CA LYS A 49 9.95 21.00 16.74
C LYS A 49 10.91 20.99 17.96
N ASP A 50 10.62 20.16 18.96
CA ASP A 50 11.37 20.05 20.20
C ASP A 50 12.38 18.89 20.15
N GLY A 51 12.43 18.15 19.04
CA GLY A 51 13.35 17.04 18.83
C GLY A 51 12.82 15.67 19.26
N HIS A 52 11.56 15.58 19.68
CA HIS A 52 10.99 14.30 20.09
C HIS A 52 10.61 13.45 18.88
N PHE A 53 10.88 12.15 18.98
CA PHE A 53 10.50 11.19 17.95
C PHE A 53 8.97 11.09 17.82
N VAL A 54 8.45 11.25 16.60
CA VAL A 54 7.01 11.16 16.31
C VAL A 54 6.69 9.93 15.47
N VAL A 55 7.40 9.73 14.36
CA VAL A 55 7.10 8.61 13.44
C VAL A 55 8.34 8.10 12.73
N ASN A 56 8.38 6.79 12.49
CA ASN A 56 9.35 6.13 11.60
C ASN A 56 8.59 5.51 10.42
N ILE A 57 8.90 5.98 9.22
CA ILE A 57 8.28 5.54 7.98
C ILE A 57 9.30 4.74 7.18
N GLN A 58 8.95 3.51 6.81
CA GLN A 58 9.79 2.63 6.00
C GLN A 58 8.94 2.04 4.86
N PRO A 59 9.57 1.46 3.82
CA PRO A 59 8.82 0.76 2.79
C PRO A 59 7.88 -0.30 3.41
N GLY A 60 6.57 -0.09 3.27
CA GLY A 60 5.52 -1.02 3.73
C GLY A 60 5.14 -0.96 5.20
N VAL A 61 5.81 -0.14 6.02
CA VAL A 61 5.47 -0.02 7.45
C VAL A 61 5.59 1.42 7.95
N ILE A 62 4.73 1.78 8.92
CA ILE A 62 4.81 3.02 9.71
C ILE A 62 4.81 2.62 11.18
N ASN A 63 5.80 3.07 11.96
CA ASN A 63 5.98 2.68 13.36
C ASN A 63 5.92 1.14 13.57
N SER A 64 6.52 0.40 12.63
CA SER A 64 6.49 -1.07 12.58
C SER A 64 5.11 -1.72 12.35
N CYS A 65 4.06 -0.92 12.13
CA CYS A 65 2.74 -1.40 11.73
C CYS A 65 2.68 -1.53 10.20
N ARG A 66 2.06 -2.61 9.71
CA ARG A 66 1.96 -2.89 8.27
C ARG A 66 1.04 -1.88 7.60
N ILE A 67 1.50 -1.25 6.52
CA ILE A 67 0.62 -0.51 5.61
C ILE A 67 -0.20 -1.54 4.83
N ILE A 68 -1.52 -1.51 5.02
CA ILE A 68 -2.46 -2.46 4.40
C ILE A 68 -3.23 -1.84 3.23
N ARG A 69 -3.30 -0.51 3.13
CA ARG A 69 -3.95 0.21 2.03
C ARG A 69 -3.36 1.61 1.86
N THR A 70 -3.37 2.10 0.63
CA THR A 70 -3.07 3.49 0.29
C THR A 70 -4.06 4.02 -0.73
N TYR A 71 -4.48 5.28 -0.62
CA TYR A 71 -5.36 5.93 -1.58
C TYR A 71 -5.20 7.45 -1.55
N GLY A 72 -5.73 8.15 -2.57
CA GLY A 72 -5.58 9.61 -2.67
C GLY A 72 -4.12 10.07 -2.82
N ILE A 73 -3.25 9.20 -3.34
CA ILE A 73 -1.82 9.47 -3.47
C ILE A 73 -1.57 10.50 -4.57
N THR A 74 -0.86 11.57 -4.23
CA THR A 74 -0.37 12.61 -5.14
C THR A 74 1.15 12.59 -5.14
N ASN A 75 1.75 11.97 -6.16
CA ASN A 75 3.20 11.76 -6.28
C ASN A 75 3.93 12.99 -6.84
N THR A 76 3.73 14.13 -6.20
CA THR A 76 4.37 15.41 -6.53
C THR A 76 5.23 15.90 -5.37
N ASN A 77 5.87 17.07 -5.57
CA ASN A 77 6.50 17.83 -4.51
C ASN A 77 5.93 19.26 -4.49
N PRO A 78 5.11 19.64 -3.48
CA PRO A 78 4.63 18.82 -2.38
C PRO A 78 3.69 17.69 -2.85
N GLY A 79 3.57 16.64 -2.06
CA GLY A 79 2.69 15.51 -2.33
C GLY A 79 1.89 15.11 -1.08
N SER A 80 0.95 14.20 -1.24
CA SER A 80 0.06 13.77 -0.15
C SER A 80 -0.54 12.39 -0.37
N GLY A 81 -1.06 11.75 0.67
CA GLY A 81 -1.72 10.47 0.56
C GLY A 81 -2.32 9.95 1.86
N HIS A 82 -3.34 9.09 1.74
CA HIS A 82 -3.85 8.31 2.85
C HIS A 82 -3.11 6.98 2.97
N TYR A 83 -2.76 6.63 4.21
CA TYR A 83 -2.08 5.39 4.58
C TYR A 83 -2.88 4.70 5.67
N VAL A 84 -3.41 3.51 5.38
CA VAL A 84 -4.08 2.68 6.38
C VAL A 84 -3.07 1.68 6.90
N ILE A 85 -2.82 1.70 8.20
CA ILE A 85 -1.94 0.76 8.90
C ILE A 85 -2.76 -0.19 9.77
N LEU A 86 -2.23 -1.40 9.96
CA LEU A 86 -2.81 -2.38 10.89
C LEU A 86 -2.08 -2.30 12.24
N GLU A 87 -2.70 -1.63 13.20
CA GLU A 87 -2.27 -1.57 14.59
C GLU A 87 -2.85 -2.74 15.40
N ALA A 88 -2.39 -2.90 16.65
CA ALA A 88 -2.90 -3.95 17.54
C ALA A 88 -4.42 -3.82 17.82
N ASN A 89 -4.97 -2.61 17.75
CA ASN A 89 -6.37 -2.31 18.04
C ASN A 89 -7.26 -2.24 16.80
N GLY A 90 -6.71 -2.47 15.60
CA GLY A 90 -7.46 -2.42 14.34
C GLY A 90 -6.77 -1.57 13.27
N GLU A 91 -7.54 -1.22 12.24
CA GLU A 91 -7.08 -0.35 11.17
C GLU A 91 -7.03 1.11 11.63
N HIS A 92 -5.96 1.81 11.28
CA HIS A 92 -5.77 3.23 11.53
C HIS A 92 -5.44 3.93 10.21
N ASP A 93 -6.28 4.86 9.80
CA ASP A 93 -6.09 5.70 8.61
C ASP A 93 -5.41 7.01 9.00
N MET A 94 -4.35 7.36 8.27
CA MET A 94 -3.58 8.59 8.47
C MET A 94 -3.43 9.32 7.14
N PHE A 95 -3.68 10.62 7.12
CA PHE A 95 -3.37 11.49 6.00
C PHE A 95 -1.97 12.09 6.15
N ILE A 96 -1.06 11.79 5.23
CA ILE A 96 0.31 12.27 5.25
C ILE A 96 0.54 13.21 4.08
N GLN A 97 1.05 14.40 4.36
CA GLN A 97 1.56 15.34 3.36
C GLN A 97 3.08 15.41 3.47
N TRP A 98 3.77 15.57 2.36
CA TRP A 98 5.22 15.67 2.32
C TRP A 98 5.69 16.75 1.36
N GLU A 99 6.82 17.34 1.70
CA GLU A 99 7.56 18.24 0.82
C GLU A 99 9.05 17.92 0.94
N GLY A 100 9.69 17.66 -0.20
CA GLY A 100 11.14 17.52 -0.31
C GLY A 100 11.82 18.87 -0.16
N GLY A 101 13.06 18.89 0.32
CA GLY A 101 13.77 20.13 0.60
C GLY A 101 13.99 20.97 -0.66
N TYR A 102 13.87 22.28 -0.51
CA TYR A 102 13.93 23.26 -1.60
C TYR A 102 14.66 24.54 -1.16
N TRP A 103 15.06 25.36 -2.12
CA TRP A 103 15.64 26.67 -1.84
C TRP A 103 14.59 27.75 -2.01
N GLU A 104 14.44 28.60 -0.99
CA GLU A 104 13.54 29.75 -1.00
C GLU A 104 14.29 30.95 -0.43
N ASN A 105 14.33 32.07 -1.16
CA ASN A 105 14.96 33.32 -0.70
C ASN A 105 16.39 33.12 -0.14
N ASN A 106 17.22 32.34 -0.84
CA ASN A 106 18.59 31.99 -0.44
C ASN A 106 18.70 31.23 0.91
N THR A 107 17.60 30.64 1.36
CA THR A 107 17.51 29.79 2.54
C THR A 107 17.10 28.39 2.09
N TYR A 108 17.83 27.37 2.55
CA TYR A 108 17.42 25.98 2.32
C TYR A 108 16.32 25.60 3.31
N VAL A 109 15.16 25.21 2.78
CA VAL A 109 14.08 24.62 3.55
C VAL A 109 14.27 23.10 3.56
N GLU A 110 14.36 22.55 4.76
CA GLU A 110 14.52 21.10 4.95
C GLU A 110 13.27 20.33 4.54
N PRO A 111 13.40 19.07 4.10
CA PRO A 111 12.26 18.19 3.90
C PRO A 111 11.40 18.10 5.17
N HIS A 112 10.09 18.08 5.00
CA HIS A 112 9.15 17.98 6.11
C HIS A 112 7.91 17.17 5.72
N ILE A 113 7.23 16.66 6.75
CA ILE A 113 5.91 16.03 6.61
C ILE A 113 4.92 16.65 7.59
N SER A 114 3.63 16.43 7.36
CA SER A 114 2.57 16.62 8.35
C SER A 114 1.65 15.42 8.35
N ILE A 115 1.18 15.01 9.52
CA ILE A 115 0.21 13.91 9.70
C ILE A 115 -1.11 14.52 10.16
N ASP A 116 -2.20 14.20 9.47
CA ASP A 116 -3.57 14.62 9.78
C ASP A 116 -3.74 16.14 9.96
N GLY A 117 -2.97 16.92 9.19
CA GLY A 117 -2.97 18.38 9.28
C GLY A 117 -2.30 18.94 10.55
N GLY A 118 -1.57 18.10 11.28
CA GLY A 118 -0.76 18.48 12.43
C GLY A 118 0.46 19.33 12.07
N GLU A 119 1.35 19.50 13.05
CA GLU A 119 2.56 20.29 12.87
C GLU A 119 3.53 19.69 11.84
N LYS A 120 4.45 20.53 11.33
CA LYS A 120 5.51 20.08 10.44
C LYS A 120 6.55 19.29 11.23
N LEU A 121 6.76 18.04 10.84
CA LEU A 121 7.80 17.18 11.36
C LEU A 121 9.04 17.29 10.49
N SER A 122 10.21 17.26 11.13
CA SER A 122 11.50 17.38 10.46
C SER A 122 12.34 16.11 10.60
N ARG A 123 13.41 16.00 9.82
CA ARG A 123 14.39 14.91 9.96
C ARG A 123 15.41 15.15 11.08
N LYS A 124 15.41 16.35 11.68
CA LYS A 124 16.33 16.75 12.75
C LYS A 124 15.67 16.44 14.09
N ALA A 125 16.38 15.69 14.92
CA ALA A 125 16.08 15.54 16.34
C ALA A 125 16.62 16.73 17.14
#